data_AF-M1ZSK3-F1
#
_entry.id   AF-M1ZSK3-F1
#
_cell.length_a   1.000
_cell.length_b   1.000
_cell.length_c   1.000
_cell.angle_alpha   90.00
_cell.angle_beta   90.00
_cell.angle_gamma   90.00
#
_symmetry.space_group_name_H-M   'P 1'
#
loop_
_entity.id
_entity.type
_entity.pdbx_description
1 polymer ?
#
loop_
_entity_poly.entity_id
_entity_poly.type
_entity_poly.pdbx_seq_one_letter_code
_entity_poly.pdbx_strand_id
1 'polypeptide(L)'
;MLNFKRLTINDKKLFESYIKPYNFLNCEYSFTTLYIWRKALDIKYAIYKGALIIKKKDFNDEYHFMQPLGYKKENLKDIIEVLMDYKKEKCIKYLFKDLRYDFVKELKNLYKDEEIY
;
A
#
# COMPACT_ATOMS: atom_id res chain seq x y z
N MET A 1 -14.70 6.58 0.51
CA MET A 1 -14.50 5.40 -0.36
C MET A 1 -13.18 5.55 -1.12
N LEU A 2 -12.30 4.54 -1.09
CA LEU A 2 -11.01 4.61 -1.79
C LEU A 2 -11.22 4.44 -3.30
N ASN A 3 -10.85 5.45 -4.09
CA ASN A 3 -10.95 5.38 -5.54
C ASN A 3 -9.59 5.02 -6.14
N PHE A 4 -9.45 3.76 -6.56
CA PHE A 4 -8.21 3.21 -7.10
C PHE A 4 -8.12 3.44 -8.61
N LYS A 5 -7.09 4.18 -9.05
CA LYS A 5 -6.78 4.36 -10.48
C LYS A 5 -5.57 3.52 -10.90
N ARG A 6 -5.56 3.10 -12.16
CA ARG A 6 -4.45 2.34 -12.74
C ARG A 6 -3.19 3.21 -12.81
N LEU A 7 -2.04 2.62 -12.53
CA LEU A 7 -0.75 3.28 -12.64
C LEU A 7 -0.44 3.61 -14.11
N THR A 8 0.01 4.83 -14.39
CA THR A 8 0.44 5.29 -15.71
C THR A 8 1.82 5.94 -15.65
N ILE A 9 2.42 6.18 -16.81
CA ILE A 9 3.74 6.83 -16.90
C ILE A 9 3.71 8.27 -16.36
N ASN A 10 2.55 8.94 -16.47
CA ASN A 10 2.36 10.31 -16.02
C ASN A 10 2.37 10.43 -14.49
N ASP A 11 2.16 9.32 -13.77
CA ASP A 11 2.17 9.31 -12.31
C ASP A 11 3.59 9.24 -11.71
N LYS A 12 4.64 9.18 -12.55
CA LYS A 12 6.04 9.06 -12.12
C LYS A 12 6.44 10.11 -11.09
N LYS A 13 6.19 11.39 -11.39
CA LYS A 13 6.57 12.51 -10.50
C LYS A 13 5.88 12.42 -9.14
N LEU A 14 4.61 11.99 -9.11
CA LEU A 14 3.84 11.80 -7.88
C LEU A 14 4.42 10.65 -7.05
N PHE A 15 4.66 9.49 -7.68
CA PHE A 15 5.23 8.34 -6.96
C PHE A 15 6.60 8.68 -6.38
N GLU A 16 7.46 9.30 -7.18
CA GLU A 16 8.79 9.71 -6.72
C GLU A 16 8.73 10.66 -5.51
N SER A 17 7.75 11.58 -5.42
CA SER A 17 7.61 12.43 -4.22
C SER A 17 7.25 11.65 -2.96
N TYR A 18 6.56 10.52 -3.09
CA TYR A 18 6.23 9.63 -1.98
C TYR A 18 7.35 8.66 -1.61
N ILE A 19 8.13 8.23 -2.59
CA ILE A 19 9.18 7.21 -2.41
C ILE A 19 10.48 7.84 -1.91
N LYS A 20 10.88 9.00 -2.45
CA LYS A 20 12.17 9.66 -2.15
C LYS A 20 12.48 9.87 -0.65
N PRO A 21 11.52 10.18 0.24
CA PRO A 21 11.80 10.34 1.67
C PRO A 21 12.23 9.04 2.37
N TYR A 22 12.01 7.89 1.74
CA TYR A 22 12.29 6.58 2.31
C TYR A 22 13.58 6.01 1.73
N ASN A 23 14.46 5.50 2.60
CA ASN A 23 15.63 4.75 2.17
C ASN A 23 15.28 3.26 2.03
N PHE A 24 14.49 2.91 1.02
CA PHE A 24 14.17 1.51 0.74
C PHE A 24 15.40 0.77 0.23
N LEU A 25 15.75 -0.35 0.89
CA LEU A 25 16.79 -1.26 0.42
C LEU A 25 16.30 -2.16 -0.72
N ASN A 26 14.99 -2.35 -0.84
CA ASN A 26 14.37 -3.16 -1.89
C ASN A 26 13.81 -2.28 -3.03
N CYS A 27 13.80 -2.84 -4.24
CA CYS A 27 13.36 -2.14 -5.45
C CYS A 27 11.83 -2.15 -5.65
N GLU A 28 11.07 -2.73 -4.73
CA GLU A 28 9.64 -2.98 -4.87
C GLU A 28 8.82 -1.69 -5.00
N TYR A 29 9.24 -0.65 -4.30
CA TYR A 29 8.62 0.68 -4.40
C TYR A 29 9.17 1.50 -5.56
N SER A 30 10.21 1.05 -6.28
CA SER A 30 10.71 1.84 -7.41
C SER A 30 9.61 2.02 -8.45
N PHE A 31 9.42 3.26 -8.92
CA PHE A 31 8.41 3.55 -9.93
C PHE A 31 8.61 2.68 -11.17
N THR A 32 9.86 2.44 -11.58
CA THR A 32 10.20 1.57 -12.71
C THR A 32 9.67 0.15 -12.51
N THR A 33 9.94 -0.47 -11.36
CA THR A 33 9.41 -1.81 -11.02
C THR A 33 7.89 -1.84 -11.08
N LEU A 34 7.24 -0.91 -10.37
CA LEU A 34 5.78 -0.80 -10.34
C LEU A 34 5.21 -0.61 -11.75
N TYR A 35 5.84 0.22 -12.57
CA TYR A 35 5.38 0.50 -13.92
C TYR A 35 5.53 -0.71 -14.86
N ILE A 36 6.64 -1.45 -14.79
CA ILE A 36 6.84 -2.67 -15.59
C ILE A 36 5.76 -3.71 -15.27
N TRP A 37 5.52 -3.96 -13.99
CA TRP A 37 4.58 -4.99 -13.53
C TRP A 37 3.12 -4.57 -13.53
N ARG A 38 2.80 -3.29 -13.80
CA ARG A 38 1.46 -2.72 -13.59
C ARG A 38 0.33 -3.47 -14.29
N LYS A 39 0.58 -4.04 -15.46
CA LYS A 39 -0.43 -4.78 -16.23
C LYS A 39 -0.61 -6.20 -15.68
N ALA A 40 0.50 -6.89 -15.42
CA ALA A 40 0.49 -8.27 -14.95
C ALA A 40 -0.08 -8.39 -13.53
N LEU A 41 0.24 -7.44 -12.65
CA LEU A 41 -0.19 -7.44 -11.25
C LEU A 41 -1.35 -6.47 -10.97
N ASP A 42 -2.02 -5.96 -12.02
CA ASP A 42 -3.10 -4.94 -11.95
C ASP A 42 -2.83 -3.84 -10.89
N ILE A 43 -1.65 -3.21 -10.99
CA ILE A 43 -1.20 -2.22 -10.00
C ILE A 43 -2.07 -0.97 -10.13
N LYS A 44 -2.73 -0.65 -9.02
CA LYS A 44 -3.58 0.52 -8.85
C LYS A 44 -3.19 1.27 -7.59
N TYR A 45 -3.57 2.53 -7.52
CA TYR A 45 -3.29 3.33 -6.35
C TYR A 45 -4.38 4.37 -6.06
N ALA A 46 -4.40 4.84 -4.83
CA ALA A 46 -5.22 5.93 -4.36
C ALA A 46 -4.38 6.84 -3.43
N ILE A 47 -4.76 8.11 -3.33
CA ILE A 47 -4.25 9.00 -2.29
C ILE A 47 -5.34 9.18 -1.24
N TYR A 48 -5.02 8.91 0.02
CA TYR A 48 -5.96 9.06 1.13
C TYR A 48 -5.25 9.61 2.37
N LYS A 49 -5.81 10.69 2.94
CA LYS A 49 -5.20 11.44 4.07
C LYS A 49 -3.72 11.78 3.85
N GLY A 50 -3.38 12.13 2.61
CA GLY A 50 -2.02 12.45 2.20
C GLY A 50 -1.11 11.24 1.97
N ALA A 51 -1.57 10.01 2.23
CA ALA A 51 -0.79 8.80 2.02
C ALA A 51 -1.01 8.18 0.63
N LEU A 52 0.05 7.67 0.04
CA LEU A 52 0.01 6.82 -1.14
C LEU A 52 -0.33 5.39 -0.74
N ILE A 53 -1.46 4.89 -1.24
CA ILE A 53 -1.93 3.52 -1.03
C ILE A 53 -1.83 2.78 -2.36
N ILE A 54 -1.00 1.73 -2.40
CA ILE A 54 -0.83 0.89 -3.59
C ILE A 54 -1.54 -0.44 -3.35
N LYS A 55 -2.35 -0.85 -4.32
CA LYS A 55 -3.03 -2.15 -4.38
C LYS A 55 -2.53 -2.91 -5.59
N LYS A 56 -2.16 -4.18 -5.41
CA LYS A 56 -1.71 -5.06 -6.50
C LYS A 56 -2.22 -6.48 -6.29
N LYS A 57 -2.24 -7.26 -7.37
CA LYS A 57 -2.41 -8.71 -7.33
C LYS A 57 -1.06 -9.38 -7.10
N ASP A 58 -1.07 -10.55 -6.49
CA ASP A 58 0.05 -11.48 -6.56
C ASP A 58 -0.09 -12.44 -7.75
N PHE A 59 0.82 -13.41 -7.87
CA PHE A 59 0.77 -14.42 -8.93
C PHE A 59 -0.37 -15.43 -8.79
N ASN A 60 -1.10 -15.44 -7.67
CA ASN A 60 -2.29 -16.25 -7.44
C ASN A 60 -3.59 -15.45 -7.71
N ASP A 61 -3.50 -14.29 -8.35
CA ASP A 61 -4.60 -13.37 -8.64
C ASP A 61 -5.24 -12.70 -7.40
N GLU A 62 -4.60 -12.81 -6.23
CA GLU A 62 -5.10 -12.29 -4.96
C GLU A 62 -4.64 -10.84 -4.73
N TYR A 63 -5.59 -9.94 -4.49
CA TYR A 63 -5.27 -8.56 -4.14
C TYR A 63 -4.71 -8.44 -2.74
N HIS A 64 -3.82 -7.47 -2.56
CA HIS A 64 -3.33 -7.02 -1.27
C HIS A 64 -2.84 -5.57 -1.40
N PHE A 65 -2.61 -4.94 -0.25
CA PHE A 65 -1.99 -3.62 -0.20
C PHE A 65 -0.50 -3.73 0.08
N MET A 66 0.27 -2.81 -0.49
CA MET A 66 1.62 -2.51 -0.02
C MET A 66 1.54 -1.61 1.22
N GLN A 67 2.64 -1.48 1.96
CA GLN A 67 2.75 -0.52 3.06
C GLN A 67 2.39 0.89 2.54
N PRO A 68 1.45 1.62 3.18
CA PRO A 68 1.14 2.99 2.81
C PRO A 68 2.36 3.90 2.98
N LEU A 69 2.56 4.85 2.06
CA LEU A 69 3.69 5.78 2.12
C LEU A 69 3.22 7.23 2.32
N GLY A 70 4.04 8.04 2.98
CA GLY A 70 3.79 9.47 3.20
C GLY A 70 2.65 9.79 4.18
N TYR A 71 2.18 8.80 4.95
CA TYR A 71 1.19 9.04 5.99
C TYR A 71 1.82 9.81 7.16
N LYS A 72 1.00 10.64 7.82
CA LYS A 72 1.31 11.16 9.15
C LYS A 72 0.90 10.12 10.20
N LYS A 73 1.64 10.01 11.31
CA LYS A 73 1.40 8.98 12.34
C LYS A 73 -0.02 9.02 12.89
N GLU A 74 -0.56 10.22 13.10
CA GLU A 74 -1.93 10.44 13.57
C GLU A 74 -3.01 9.91 12.61
N ASN A 75 -2.69 9.79 11.31
CA ASN A 75 -3.62 9.29 10.31
C ASN A 75 -3.52 7.77 10.08
N LEU A 76 -2.50 7.10 10.65
CA LEU A 76 -2.22 5.71 10.33
C LEU A 76 -3.38 4.80 10.71
N LYS A 77 -3.93 4.95 11.93
CA LYS A 77 -5.07 4.15 12.40
C LYS A 77 -6.26 4.22 11.42
N ASP A 78 -6.66 5.43 11.05
CA ASP A 78 -7.78 5.65 10.12
C ASP A 78 -7.50 5.09 8.72
N ILE A 79 -6.25 5.13 8.26
CA ILE A 79 -5.86 4.52 6.99
C ILE A 79 -6.04 3.00 7.08
N ILE A 80 -5.57 2.36 8.15
CA ILE A 80 -5.70 0.91 8.34
C ILE A 80 -7.17 0.50 8.44
N GLU A 81 -7.99 1.22 9.20
CA GLU A 81 -9.43 0.95 9.32
C GLU A 81 -10.13 1.01 7.96
N VAL A 82 -9.87 2.03 7.16
CA VAL A 82 -10.45 2.13 5.80
C VAL A 82 -9.97 1.00 4.88
N LEU A 83 -8.73 0.54 5.03
CA LEU A 83 -8.23 -0.61 4.27
C LEU A 83 -8.85 -1.93 4.74
N MET A 84 -9.11 -2.09 6.05
CA MET A 84 -9.82 -3.25 6.60
C MET A 84 -11.26 -3.31 6.11
N ASP A 85 -11.96 -2.18 6.07
CA ASP A 85 -13.32 -2.11 5.53
C ASP A 85 -13.35 -2.42 4.04
N TYR A 86 -12.40 -1.86 3.28
CA TYR A 86 -12.25 -2.18 1.86
C TYR A 86 -11.95 -3.68 1.64
N LYS A 87 -11.10 -4.27 2.48
CA LYS A 87 -10.77 -5.71 2.45
C LYS A 87 -12.03 -6.55 2.65
N LYS A 88 -12.87 -6.22 3.66
CA LYS A 88 -14.14 -6.90 3.93
C LYS A 88 -15.11 -6.76 2.76
N GLU A 89 -15.30 -5.55 2.23
CA GLU A 89 -16.20 -5.27 1.10
C GLU A 89 -15.80 -6.02 -0.18
N LYS A 90 -14.49 -6.16 -0.43
CA LYS A 90 -13.96 -6.80 -1.65
C LYS A 90 -13.52 -8.25 -1.44
N CYS A 91 -13.83 -8.85 -0.28
CA CYS A 91 -13.45 -10.23 0.08
C CYS A 91 -11.96 -10.53 -0.12
N ILE A 92 -11.10 -9.55 0.17
CA ILE A 92 -9.65 -9.71 0.04
C ILE A 92 -9.13 -10.57 1.20
N LYS A 93 -8.28 -11.56 0.90
CA LYS A 93 -7.79 -12.52 1.90
C LYS A 93 -6.83 -11.90 2.91
N TYR A 94 -5.78 -11.23 2.45
CA TYR A 94 -4.73 -10.61 3.29
C TYR A 94 -4.74 -9.09 3.13
N LEU A 95 -4.58 -8.35 4.23
CA LEU A 95 -4.57 -6.89 4.18
C LEU A 95 -3.27 -6.40 3.51
N PHE A 96 -2.13 -6.83 4.05
CA PHE A 96 -0.81 -6.48 3.54
C PHE A 96 0.00 -7.73 3.17
N LYS A 97 0.96 -7.54 2.27
CA LYS A 97 2.08 -8.47 2.06
C LYS A 97 3.38 -7.68 2.00
N ASP A 98 4.50 -8.37 2.22
CA ASP A 98 5.86 -7.81 2.07
C ASP A 98 6.12 -6.58 2.95
N LEU A 99 5.57 -6.59 4.17
CA LEU A 99 5.73 -5.49 5.13
C LEU A 99 7.14 -5.42 5.69
N ARG A 100 7.64 -4.19 5.84
CA ARG A 100 8.89 -3.95 6.56
C ARG A 100 8.71 -4.19 8.05
N TYR A 101 9.75 -4.68 8.71
CA TYR A 101 9.71 -5.04 10.12
C TYR A 101 9.37 -3.87 11.05
N ASP A 102 9.85 -2.67 10.75
CA ASP A 102 9.53 -1.44 11.49
C ASP A 102 8.04 -1.09 11.42
N PHE A 103 7.43 -1.28 10.25
CA PHE A 103 6.00 -1.07 10.06
C PHE A 103 5.16 -2.13 10.78
N VAL A 104 5.58 -3.40 10.75
CA VAL A 104 4.92 -4.46 11.54
C VAL A 104 4.92 -4.12 13.03
N LYS A 105 6.03 -3.58 13.56
CA LYS A 105 6.09 -3.08 14.95
C LYS A 105 5.11 -1.93 15.20
N GLU A 106 5.02 -0.99 14.27
CA GLU A 106 4.07 0.13 14.38
C GLU A 106 2.62 -0.35 14.42
N LEU A 107 2.26 -1.33 13.56
CA LEU A 107 0.93 -1.96 13.58
C LEU A 107 0.65 -2.68 14.90
N LYS A 108 1.60 -3.47 15.42
CA LYS A 108 1.45 -4.18 16.71
C LYS A 108 1.22 -3.22 17.88
N ASN A 109 1.90 -2.08 17.89
CA ASN A 109 1.70 -1.06 18.92
C ASN A 109 0.32 -0.40 18.84
N LEU A 110 -0.21 -0.22 17.62
CA LEU A 110 -1.53 0.38 17.39
C LEU A 110 -2.70 -0.55 17.75
N TYR A 111 -2.55 -1.85 17.52
CA TYR A 111 -3.63 -2.82 17.60
C TYR A 111 -3.45 -3.93 18.66
N LYS A 112 -2.46 -3.79 19.56
CA LYS A 112 -2.26 -4.65 20.75
C LYS A 112 -2.58 -6.14 20.51
N ASP A 113 -1.78 -6.78 19.67
CA ASP A 113 -1.82 -8.22 19.35
C ASP A 113 -3.05 -8.75 18.57
N GLU A 114 -3.89 -7.90 17.98
CA GLU A 114 -4.83 -8.37 16.94
C GLU A 114 -4.06 -8.85 15.69
N GLU A 115 -4.41 -10.04 15.17
CA GLU A 115 -3.85 -10.61 13.94
C GLU A 115 -4.25 -9.75 12.71
N ILE A 116 -3.48 -8.71 12.42
CA ILE A 116 -3.72 -7.76 11.31
C ILE A 116 -2.85 -8.07 10.08
N TYR A 117 -2.10 -9.17 10.08
CA TYR A 117 -1.18 -9.57 9.00
C TYR A 117 -1.62 -10.86 8.30
#